data_AF-A0A0N0IYJ0-F1
#
_entry.id   AF-A0A0N0IYJ0-F1
#
_cell.length_a   1.000
_cell.length_b   1.000
_cell.length_c   1.000
_cell.angle_alpha   90.00
_cell.angle_beta   90.00
_cell.angle_gamma   90.00
#
_symmetry.space_group_name_H-M   'P 1'
#
loop_
_entity.id
_entity.type
_entity.pdbx_description
1 polymer ?
#
loop_
_entity_poly.entity_id
_entity_poly.type
_entity_poly.pdbx_seq_one_letter_code
_entity_poly.pdbx_strand_id
1 'polypeptide(L)'
;MKNKHFTEYTDEELMSNEKKIKVLTIMLASSMMVLFFTFIVLVIKKGFNPIMIIPIGILPLLVINIMNLKKLKKEKEKRGLH
;
A
#
# COMPACT_ATOMS: atom_id res chain seq x y z
N MET A 1 3.72 -15.99 -7.79
CA MET A 1 2.57 -16.34 -6.94
C MET A 1 1.42 -16.73 -7.86
N LYS A 2 0.79 -17.91 -7.70
CA LYS A 2 -0.46 -18.19 -8.40
C LYS A 2 -1.47 -17.10 -8.01
N ASN A 3 -2.12 -16.46 -8.98
CA ASN A 3 -3.19 -15.49 -8.75
C ASN A 3 -4.44 -16.21 -8.22
N LYS A 4 -4.37 -16.74 -6.99
CA LYS A 4 -5.52 -17.26 -6.28
C LYS A 4 -6.40 -16.08 -5.87
N HIS A 5 -7.70 -16.20 -6.07
CA HIS A 5 -8.64 -15.19 -5.60
C HIS A 5 -8.65 -15.18 -4.06
N PHE A 6 -8.96 -14.05 -3.41
CA PHE A 6 -8.95 -13.97 -1.93
C PHE A 6 -9.88 -14.99 -1.27
N THR A 7 -10.94 -15.41 -1.97
CA THR A 7 -11.88 -16.45 -1.53
C THR A 7 -11.26 -17.85 -1.48
N GLU A 8 -10.17 -18.08 -2.21
CA GLU A 8 -9.47 -19.37 -2.28
C GLU A 8 -8.35 -19.49 -1.23
N TYR A 9 -8.12 -18.45 -0.43
CA TYR A 9 -7.15 -18.51 0.66
C TYR A 9 -7.68 -19.39 1.78
N THR A 10 -6.80 -20.20 2.35
CA THR A 10 -7.04 -20.79 3.68
C THR A 10 -7.04 -19.68 4.73
N ASP A 11 -7.61 -19.94 5.91
CA ASP A 11 -7.70 -18.93 6.96
C ASP A 11 -6.32 -18.46 7.45
N GLU A 12 -5.34 -19.36 7.47
CA GLU A 12 -3.93 -19.04 7.77
C GLU A 12 -3.29 -18.15 6.69
N GLU A 13 -3.49 -18.49 5.41
CA GLU A 13 -3.00 -17.68 4.29
C GLU A 13 -3.65 -16.29 4.31
N LEU A 14 -4.94 -16.20 4.64
CA LEU A 14 -5.69 -14.96 4.73
C LEU A 14 -5.13 -14.05 5.84
N MET A 15 -4.92 -14.59 7.03
CA MET A 15 -4.33 -13.88 8.17
C MET A 15 -2.89 -13.44 7.92
N SER A 16 -2.07 -14.32 7.34
CA SER A 16 -0.66 -14.03 7.03
C SER A 16 -0.54 -12.95 5.95
N ASN A 17 -1.33 -13.04 4.89
CA ASN A 17 -1.31 -12.06 3.80
C ASN A 17 -1.90 -10.72 4.21
N GLU A 18 -2.94 -10.67 5.06
CA GLU A 18 -3.45 -9.41 5.61
C GLU A 18 -2.34 -8.66 6.36
N LYS A 19 -1.64 -9.33 7.27
CA LYS A 19 -0.53 -8.73 8.03
C LYS A 19 0.58 -8.23 7.12
N LYS A 20 1.01 -9.04 6.13
CA LYS A 20 2.04 -8.66 5.16
C LYS A 20 1.63 -7.43 4.36
N ILE A 21 0.45 -7.45 3.76
CA ILE A 21 -0.05 -6.33 2.95
C ILE A 21 -0.24 -5.08 3.81
N LYS A 22 -0.71 -5.22 5.05
CA LYS A 22 -0.82 -4.10 5.99
C LYS A 22 0.54 -3.46 6.28
N VAL A 23 1.55 -4.26 6.61
CA VAL A 23 2.93 -3.77 6.87
C VAL A 23 3.50 -3.08 5.64
N LEU A 24 3.40 -3.71 4.47
CA LEU A 24 3.89 -3.13 3.21
C LEU A 24 3.16 -1.84 2.84
N THR A 25 1.85 -1.77 3.08
CA THR A 25 1.06 -0.55 2.82
C THR A 25 1.48 0.59 3.73
N ILE A 26 1.71 0.32 5.02
CA ILE A 26 2.18 1.33 5.99
C ILE A 26 3.60 1.78 5.64
N MET A 27 4.48 0.85 5.28
CA MET A 27 5.85 1.18 4.84
C MET A 27 5.85 2.04 3.57
N LEU A 28 5.01 1.70 2.59
CA LEU A 28 4.86 2.49 1.36
C LEU A 28 4.32 3.89 1.67
N ALA A 29 3.25 3.99 2.46
CA ALA A 29 2.63 5.27 2.82
C ALA A 29 3.61 6.19 3.58
N SER A 30 4.33 5.64 4.57
CA SER A 30 5.32 6.39 5.35
C SER A 30 6.49 6.86 4.48
N SER A 31 7.02 5.98 3.62
CA SER A 31 8.09 6.32 2.68
C SER A 31 7.67 7.41 1.69
N MET A 32 6.44 7.33 1.16
CA MET A 32 5.87 8.36 0.29
C MET A 32 5.72 9.70 1.01
N MET A 33 5.35 9.70 2.29
CA MET A 33 5.20 10.91 3.08
C MET A 33 6.55 11.60 3.31
N VAL A 34 7.60 10.84 3.66
CA VAL A 34 8.97 11.33 3.78
C VAL A 34 9.46 11.90 2.45
N LEU A 35 9.23 11.18 1.34
CA LEU A 35 9.62 11.62 0.00
C LEU A 35 8.92 12.92 -0.40
N PHE A 36 7.62 13.04 -0.11
CA PHE A 36 6.83 14.23 -0.38
C PHE A 36 7.37 15.47 0.34
N PHE A 37 7.64 15.37 1.66
CA PHE A 37 8.22 16.48 2.42
C PHE A 37 9.63 16.84 1.93
N THR A 38 10.44 15.84 1.62
CA THR A 38 11.79 16.06 1.07
C THR A 38 11.73 16.84 -0.24
N PHE A 39 10.76 16.52 -1.11
CA PHE A 39 10.58 17.20 -2.38
C PHE A 39 10.07 18.62 -2.22
N ILE A 40 9.15 18.89 -1.28
CA ILE A 40 8.74 20.27 -0.96
C ILE A 40 9.96 21.12 -0.58
N VAL A 41 10.79 20.61 0.34
CA VAL A 41 12.01 21.31 0.77
C VAL A 41 12.98 21.53 -0.40
N LEU A 42 13.14 20.54 -1.28
CA LEU A 42 14.02 20.64 -2.44
C LEU A 42 13.50 21.64 -3.48
N VAL A 43 12.19 21.67 -3.76
CA VAL A 43 11.59 22.63 -4.70
C VAL A 43 11.83 24.05 -4.21
N ILE A 44 11.63 24.31 -2.92
CA ILE A 44 11.85 25.65 -2.34
C ILE A 44 13.33 26.05 -2.43
N LYS A 45 14.27 25.13 -2.18
CA LYS A 45 15.71 25.43 -2.12
C LYS A 45 16.42 25.42 -3.47
N LYS A 46 16.01 24.57 -4.40
CA LYS A 46 16.75 24.26 -5.64
C LYS A 46 15.89 24.38 -6.91
N GLY A 47 14.61 24.73 -6.78
CA GLY A 47 13.67 24.73 -7.90
C GLY A 47 13.16 23.34 -8.25
N PHE A 48 12.24 23.28 -9.21
CA PHE A 48 11.60 22.04 -9.64
C PHE A 48 12.53 21.19 -10.52
N ASN A 49 12.55 19.88 -10.26
CA ASN A 49 13.18 18.88 -11.11
C ASN A 49 12.12 17.87 -11.57
N PRO A 50 12.09 17.43 -12.85
CA PRO A 50 11.12 16.44 -13.34
C PRO A 50 11.04 15.14 -12.52
N ILE A 51 12.13 14.70 -11.90
CA ILE A 51 12.18 13.51 -11.02
C ILE A 51 11.24 13.69 -9.81
N MET A 52 10.91 14.93 -9.46
CA MET A 52 10.01 15.25 -8.35
C MET A 52 8.55 14.82 -8.60
N ILE A 53 8.18 14.42 -9.82
CA ILE A 53 6.85 13.88 -10.15
C ILE A 53 6.66 12.44 -9.64
N ILE A 54 7.74 11.72 -9.30
CA ILE A 54 7.71 10.29 -8.93
C ILE A 54 6.66 9.97 -7.84
N PRO A 55 6.56 10.70 -6.71
CA PRO A 55 5.57 10.44 -5.66
C PRO A 55 4.13 10.39 -6.21
N ILE A 56 3.83 11.21 -7.21
CA ILE A 56 2.52 11.23 -7.86
C ILE A 56 2.32 9.95 -8.69
N GLY A 57 3.35 9.54 -9.44
CA GLY A 57 3.33 8.31 -10.24
C GLY A 57 3.16 7.02 -9.43
N ILE A 58 3.59 6.99 -8.16
CA ILE A 58 3.42 5.85 -7.24
C ILE A 58 2.12 5.88 -6.42
N LEU A 59 1.32 6.96 -6.45
CA LEU A 59 0.02 7.02 -5.75
C LEU A 59 -0.95 5.90 -6.15
N PRO A 60 -1.13 5.54 -7.44
CA PRO A 60 -2.04 4.46 -7.83
C PRO A 60 -1.68 3.13 -7.17
N LEU A 61 -0.39 2.85 -6.99
CA LEU A 61 0.08 1.64 -6.32
C LEU A 61 -0.33 1.61 -4.85
N LEU A 62 -0.23 2.73 -4.15
CA LEU A 62 -0.69 2.86 -2.76
C LEU A 62 -2.19 2.63 -2.66
N VAL A 63 -2.98 3.21 -3.57
CA VAL A 63 -4.44 3.02 -3.62
C VAL A 63 -4.80 1.54 -3.83
N ILE A 64 -4.14 0.87 -4.78
CA ILE A 64 -4.36 -0.56 -5.04
C ILE A 64 -4.07 -1.41 -3.79
N ASN A 65 -2.97 -1.13 -3.09
CA ASN A 65 -2.62 -1.84 -1.86
C ASN A 65 -3.67 -1.62 -0.75
N ILE A 66 -4.18 -0.40 -0.58
CA ILE A 66 -5.26 -0.10 0.37
C ILE A 66 -6.55 -0.84 -0.03
N MET A 67 -6.90 -0.88 -1.31
CA MET A 67 -8.07 -1.61 -1.80
C MET A 67 -7.95 -3.12 -1.54
N ASN A 68 -6.78 -3.70 -1.78
CA ASN A 68 -6.51 -5.11 -1.52
C ASN A 68 -6.60 -5.42 -0.02
N LEU A 69 -6.07 -4.55 0.84
CA LEU A 69 -6.20 -4.70 2.29
C LEU A 69 -7.67 -4.66 2.73
N LYS A 70 -8.48 -3.77 2.16
CA LYS A 70 -9.92 -3.71 2.42
C LYS A 70 -10.64 -4.98 1.98
N LYS A 71 -10.28 -5.54 0.81
CA LYS A 71 -10.86 -6.81 0.32
C LYS A 71 -10.53 -7.98 1.26
N LEU A 72 -9.28 -8.07 1.71
CA LEU A 72 -8.85 -9.10 2.67
C LEU A 72 -9.59 -9.00 4.01
N LYS A 73 -9.75 -7.78 4.54
CA LYS A 73 -10.51 -7.54 5.77
C LYS A 73 -11.98 -7.95 5.65
N LYS A 74 -12.63 -7.61 4.53
CA LYS A 74 -14.01 -8.02 4.26
C LYS A 74 -14.15 -9.55 4.20
N GLU A 75 -13.20 -10.22 3.59
CA GLU A 75 -13.21 -11.69 3.52
C GLU A 75 -13.01 -12.33 4.90
N LYS A 76 -12.11 -11.78 5.73
CA LYS A 76 -11.95 -12.20 7.13
C LYS A 76 -13.22 -12.04 7.95
N GLU A 77 -13.86 -10.87 7.85
CA GLU A 77 -15.10 -10.56 8.55
C GLU A 77 -16.24 -11.51 8.13
N LYS A 78 -16.36 -11.79 6.83
CA LYS A 78 -17.32 -12.75 6.30
C LYS A 78 -17.14 -14.17 6.85
N ARG A 79 -15.90 -14.54 7.20
CA ARG A 79 -15.55 -15.85 7.79
C ARG A 79 -15.59 -15.87 9.32
N GLY A 80 -15.91 -14.75 9.98
CA GLY A 80 -15.89 -14.64 11.43
C GLY A 80 -14.48 -14.65 12.03
N LEU A 81 -13.46 -14.33 11.22
CA LEU A 81 -12.06 -14.30 11.64
C LEU A 81 -11.71 -12.85 12.06
N HIS A 82 -11.57 -12.61 13.36
CA HIS A 82 -11.19 -11.30 13.92
C HIS A 82 -9.66 -11.10 13.91
#